data_AF-A0AAE1HN10-F1
#
_entry.id   AF-A0AAE1HN10-F1
#
_cell.length_a   1.000
_cell.length_b   1.000
_cell.length_c   1.000
_cell.angle_alpha   90.00
_cell.angle_beta   90.00
_cell.angle_gamma   90.00
#
_symmetry.space_group_name_H-M   'P 1'
#
loop_
_entity.id
_entity.type
_entity.pdbx_description
1 polymer ?
#
loop_
_entity_poly.entity_id
_entity_poly.type
_entity_poly.pdbx_seq_one_letter_code
_entity_poly.pdbx_strand_id
1 'polypeptide(L)'
;MSNMLGSAAPNGPIRLLAVPGYEGRVNDIIYHPPQTRSEEDSAVIYFGGDVQDYRENMEGHRDNKPYMKWSLDDTSERLSKRFPTCHVVVVRPVRMEFKTFSCYDNFVPCNNCGAPEHTPTHYTLQHLERLLQCASARLRNMSVSQLRPQAHKDISKPATDSASSNDVGSTSSSVCPNEGGTLEPKLPSDQKLEKDQEKIWWKEGIQLDRAHLILIGFSKGCVVLNQIIYEFHYLKTLTPDDDTMSKTVSRIRDMYWLDGGHSGGKNTWITSRSLLETLTRLSINIHVHVTPYQVNDDRRPWIRKEEKAFCDLLRRLNAPIERTYHFENQLPTLLTHFEVHNVFRPEGGCENNTSSSPPET
;
A
#
# COMPACT_ATOMS: atom_id res chain seq x y z
N MET A 1 17.04 39.42 2.66
CA MET A 1 16.22 38.51 1.84
C MET A 1 16.23 37.17 2.55
N SER A 2 15.16 36.91 3.30
CA SER A 2 15.09 35.84 4.32
C SER A 2 14.55 34.55 3.70
N ASN A 3 15.22 33.44 4.00
CA ASN A 3 14.81 32.08 3.67
C ASN A 3 13.35 31.80 4.02
N MET A 4 12.50 31.58 3.03
CA MET A 4 11.25 30.83 3.19
C MET A 4 11.57 29.34 3.03
N LEU A 5 11.98 28.72 4.14
CA LEU A 5 11.91 27.27 4.29
C LEU A 5 10.42 26.91 4.39
N GLY A 6 9.91 26.24 3.35
CA GLY A 6 8.56 25.68 3.34
C GLY A 6 8.36 24.79 4.56
N SER A 7 7.41 25.17 5.41
CA SER A 7 7.06 24.39 6.59
C SER A 7 6.38 23.10 6.16
N ALA A 8 7.01 21.95 6.43
CA ALA A 8 6.37 20.65 6.27
C ALA A 8 5.04 20.61 7.04
N ALA A 9 3.97 20.20 6.36
CA ALA A 9 2.67 19.95 6.98
C ALA A 9 2.77 18.68 7.89
N PRO A 10 1.76 18.36 8.73
CA PRO A 10 1.76 17.25 9.66
C PRO A 10 1.52 15.97 8.84
N ASN A 11 2.52 15.61 8.06
CA ASN A 11 2.42 14.78 6.86
C ASN A 11 3.04 13.39 7.10
N GLY A 12 2.81 12.81 8.27
CA GLY A 12 3.25 11.44 8.54
C GLY A 12 2.19 10.42 8.13
N PRO A 13 2.59 9.15 7.99
CA PRO A 13 1.63 8.06 7.79
C PRO A 13 0.65 7.95 8.98
N ILE A 14 -0.61 7.66 8.66
CA ILE A 14 -1.71 7.42 9.59
C ILE A 14 -2.12 5.96 9.45
N ARG A 15 -2.03 5.19 10.54
CA ARG A 15 -2.47 3.79 10.55
C ARG A 15 -3.96 3.70 10.92
N LEU A 16 -4.73 3.06 10.06
CA LEU A 16 -6.13 2.71 10.26
C LEU A 16 -6.21 1.20 10.48
N LEU A 17 -6.44 0.77 11.72
CA LEU A 17 -6.51 -0.65 12.06
C LEU A 17 -7.90 -1.24 11.78
N ALA A 18 -7.95 -2.47 11.27
CA ALA A 18 -9.19 -3.20 11.00
C ALA A 18 -10.23 -2.36 10.24
N VAL A 19 -9.84 -1.78 9.10
CA VAL A 19 -10.77 -1.09 8.19
C VAL A 19 -11.71 -2.14 7.58
N PRO A 20 -13.04 -1.98 7.69
CA PRO A 20 -13.98 -2.91 7.11
C PRO A 20 -13.93 -2.88 5.59
N GLY A 21 -13.87 -4.06 4.99
CA GLY A 21 -14.08 -4.29 3.57
C GLY A 21 -15.37 -5.08 3.34
N TYR A 22 -15.42 -5.79 2.21
CA TYR A 22 -16.57 -6.61 1.80
C TYR A 22 -16.74 -7.86 2.69
N GLU A 23 -17.99 -8.25 2.96
CA GLU A 23 -18.38 -9.48 3.69
C GLU A 23 -17.64 -9.72 5.01
N GLY A 24 -17.53 -8.69 5.84
CA GLY A 24 -16.93 -8.80 7.18
C GLY A 24 -15.40 -8.92 7.20
N ARG A 25 -14.75 -8.96 6.03
CA ARG A 25 -13.29 -8.91 5.91
C ARG A 25 -12.78 -7.56 6.42
N VAL A 26 -11.59 -7.56 7.00
CA VAL A 26 -10.93 -6.34 7.50
C VAL A 26 -9.47 -6.31 7.10
N ASN A 27 -8.95 -5.13 6.79
CA ASN A 27 -7.52 -4.91 6.58
C ASN A 27 -7.03 -3.71 7.36
N ASP A 28 -5.79 -3.78 7.80
CA ASP A 28 -5.06 -2.61 8.25
C ASP A 28 -4.60 -1.80 7.04
N ILE A 29 -4.69 -0.48 7.15
CA ILE A 29 -4.29 0.47 6.11
C ILE A 29 -3.31 1.48 6.70
N ILE A 30 -2.23 1.77 5.99
CA ILE A 30 -1.40 2.96 6.24
C ILE A 30 -1.76 4.00 5.18
N TYR A 31 -2.39 5.08 5.62
CA TYR A 31 -2.74 6.21 4.78
C TYR A 31 -1.69 7.31 4.89
N HIS A 32 -1.24 7.84 3.76
CA HIS A 32 -0.40 9.03 3.72
C HIS A 32 -1.10 10.12 2.89
N PRO A 33 -1.26 11.34 3.41
CA PRO A 33 -1.90 12.41 2.67
C PRO A 33 -1.03 12.92 1.52
N PRO A 34 -1.65 13.52 0.49
CA PRO A 34 -0.94 14.22 -0.58
C PRO A 34 -0.10 15.35 0.01
N GLN A 35 1.09 15.53 -0.56
CA GLN A 35 2.03 16.58 -0.18
C GLN A 35 1.70 17.91 -0.88
N THR A 36 1.14 17.84 -2.09
CA THR A 36 0.77 18.99 -2.93
C THR A 36 -0.68 18.88 -3.38
N ARG A 37 -1.34 20.02 -3.55
CA ARG A 37 -2.70 20.07 -4.12
C ARG A 37 -2.68 19.69 -5.60
N SER A 38 -3.79 19.13 -6.04
CA SER A 38 -4.06 18.75 -7.42
C SER A 38 -5.50 19.06 -7.74
N GLU A 39 -5.81 19.32 -9.02
CA GLU A 39 -7.18 19.46 -9.50
C GLU A 39 -7.87 18.10 -9.62
N GLU A 40 -7.10 17.04 -9.89
CA GLU A 40 -7.59 15.67 -9.91
C GLU A 40 -7.31 14.96 -8.58
N ASP A 41 -8.34 14.32 -8.03
CA ASP A 41 -8.21 13.40 -6.90
C ASP A 41 -7.70 12.04 -7.38
N SER A 42 -6.49 11.68 -6.95
CA SER A 42 -5.85 10.40 -7.28
C SER A 42 -5.38 9.67 -6.03
N ALA A 43 -5.43 8.34 -6.06
CA ALA A 43 -5.02 7.48 -4.97
C ALA A 43 -4.11 6.34 -5.48
N VAL A 44 -2.93 6.23 -4.87
CA VAL A 44 -2.01 5.11 -5.04
C VAL A 44 -2.39 4.04 -4.02
N ILE A 45 -2.81 2.87 -4.51
CA ILE A 45 -3.09 1.70 -3.69
C ILE A 45 -1.90 0.75 -3.80
N TYR A 46 -1.21 0.51 -2.68
CA TYR A 46 0.00 -0.28 -2.65
C TYR A 46 -0.18 -1.58 -1.85
N PHE A 47 0.22 -2.69 -2.46
CA PHE A 47 0.30 -4.01 -1.86
C PHE A 47 1.77 -4.44 -1.77
N GLY A 48 2.28 -4.54 -0.56
CA GLY A 48 3.67 -4.93 -0.29
C GLY A 48 3.98 -6.41 -0.50
N GLY A 49 5.25 -6.74 -0.37
CA GLY A 49 5.80 -8.09 -0.50
C GLY A 49 6.07 -8.77 0.83
N ASP A 50 6.60 -9.99 0.74
CA ASP A 50 7.19 -10.68 1.89
C ASP A 50 8.19 -9.76 2.61
N VAL A 51 8.39 -10.01 3.90
CA VAL A 51 9.23 -9.22 4.83
C VAL A 51 8.64 -7.84 5.18
N GLN A 52 7.90 -7.18 4.29
CA GLN A 52 7.31 -5.86 4.56
C GLN A 52 6.15 -5.96 5.56
N ASP A 53 6.37 -5.45 6.76
CA ASP A 53 5.35 -5.29 7.79
C ASP A 53 5.49 -3.88 8.43
N TYR A 54 4.75 -3.63 9.50
CA TYR A 54 5.01 -2.51 10.38
C TYR A 54 6.45 -2.52 10.87
N ARG A 55 7.00 -1.32 11.00
CA ARG A 55 8.40 -1.11 11.39
C ARG A 55 8.80 -1.88 12.66
N GLU A 56 7.98 -1.83 13.70
CA GLU A 56 8.23 -2.49 14.98
C GLU A 56 8.20 -4.03 14.88
N ASN A 57 7.36 -4.59 14.01
CA ASN A 57 7.30 -6.03 13.77
C ASN A 57 8.58 -6.51 13.08
N MET A 58 9.07 -5.73 12.11
CA MET A 58 10.32 -6.01 11.42
C MET A 58 11.53 -5.85 12.35
N GLU A 59 11.54 -4.83 13.20
CA GLU A 59 12.62 -4.58 14.17
C GLU A 59 12.82 -5.74 15.14
N GLY A 60 11.72 -6.33 15.60
CA GLY A 60 11.73 -7.48 16.50
C GLY A 60 12.13 -8.80 15.84
N HIS A 61 12.31 -8.86 14.52
CA HIS A 61 12.57 -10.09 13.77
C HIS A 61 14.02 -10.14 13.27
N ARG A 62 14.77 -11.18 13.66
CA ARG A 62 16.22 -11.33 13.35
C ARG A 62 16.53 -11.14 11.86
N ASP A 63 15.75 -11.79 10.99
CA ASP A 63 16.05 -11.84 9.55
C ASP A 63 15.41 -10.69 8.77
N ASN A 64 14.41 -10.00 9.34
CA ASN A 64 13.69 -8.91 8.67
C ASN A 64 14.19 -7.54 9.10
N LYS A 65 14.79 -7.42 10.30
CA LYS A 65 15.39 -6.21 10.84
C LYS A 65 16.37 -5.51 9.88
N PRO A 66 17.23 -6.20 9.11
CA PRO A 66 18.11 -5.54 8.14
C PRO A 66 17.36 -4.77 7.05
N TYR A 67 16.10 -5.10 6.79
CA TYR A 67 15.25 -4.51 5.75
C TYR A 67 14.24 -3.49 6.30
N MET A 68 14.34 -3.06 7.57
CA MET A 68 13.39 -2.12 8.19
C MET A 68 13.15 -0.85 7.37
N LYS A 69 14.13 -0.35 6.62
CA LYS A 69 13.97 0.83 5.74
C LYS A 69 12.93 0.65 4.62
N TRP A 70 12.44 -0.58 4.45
CA TRP A 70 11.42 -1.03 3.51
C TRP A 70 10.14 -1.49 4.23
N SER A 71 9.97 -1.13 5.50
CA SER A 71 8.71 -1.32 6.21
C SER A 71 7.55 -0.69 5.44
N LEU A 72 6.32 -1.13 5.72
CA LEU A 72 5.15 -0.54 5.08
C LEU A 72 5.03 0.96 5.38
N ASP A 73 5.44 1.38 6.58
CA ASP A 73 5.50 2.79 6.99
C ASP A 73 6.49 3.58 6.12
N ASP A 74 7.75 3.13 6.07
CA ASP A 74 8.81 3.78 5.28
C ASP A 74 8.48 3.76 3.77
N THR A 75 7.84 2.69 3.30
CA THR A 75 7.39 2.58 1.91
C THR A 75 6.27 3.57 1.60
N SER A 76 5.31 3.77 2.52
CA SER A 76 4.26 4.77 2.35
C SER A 76 4.83 6.20 2.20
N GLU A 77 5.88 6.53 2.96
CA GLU A 77 6.55 7.83 2.86
C GLU A 77 7.33 7.98 1.54
N ARG A 78 7.97 6.90 1.05
CA ARG A 78 8.62 6.92 -0.27
C ARG A 78 7.62 7.13 -1.40
N LEU A 79 6.47 6.45 -1.33
CA LEU A 79 5.40 6.59 -2.31
C LEU A 79 4.80 8.00 -2.26
N SER A 80 4.61 8.60 -1.09
CA SER A 80 4.06 9.96 -0.99
C SER A 80 5.01 11.00 -1.60
N LYS A 81 6.33 10.80 -1.51
CA LYS A 81 7.33 11.63 -2.19
C LYS A 81 7.33 11.42 -3.70
N ARG A 82 7.04 10.20 -4.16
CA ARG A 82 7.01 9.84 -5.59
C ARG A 82 5.74 10.32 -6.28
N PHE A 83 4.62 10.31 -5.56
CA PHE A 83 3.30 10.71 -6.03
C PHE A 83 2.79 11.87 -5.15
N PRO A 84 3.42 13.06 -5.20
CA PRO A 84 3.17 14.14 -4.25
C PRO A 84 1.74 14.68 -4.29
N THR A 85 1.04 14.51 -5.41
CA THR A 85 -0.37 14.93 -5.59
C THR A 85 -1.38 13.86 -5.18
N CYS A 86 -0.95 12.63 -4.91
CA CYS A 86 -1.85 11.51 -4.66
C CYS A 86 -2.02 11.26 -3.17
N HIS A 87 -3.20 10.78 -2.80
CA HIS A 87 -3.37 9.99 -1.59
C HIS A 87 -2.59 8.68 -1.73
N VAL A 88 -1.90 8.23 -0.68
CA VAL A 88 -1.28 6.90 -0.66
C VAL A 88 -2.01 6.03 0.34
N VAL A 89 -2.38 4.84 -0.09
CA VAL A 89 -3.09 3.82 0.69
C VAL A 89 -2.29 2.53 0.60
N VAL A 90 -1.48 2.25 1.61
CA VAL A 90 -0.77 0.98 1.73
C VAL A 90 -1.69 -0.01 2.45
N VAL A 91 -2.05 -1.09 1.77
CA VAL A 91 -2.88 -2.16 2.33
C VAL A 91 -1.97 -3.23 2.89
N ARG A 92 -2.01 -3.42 4.21
CA ARG A 92 -1.26 -4.48 4.87
C ARG A 92 -1.94 -5.84 4.58
N PRO A 93 -1.18 -6.92 4.30
CA PRO A 93 -1.75 -8.26 4.23
C PRO A 93 -2.46 -8.60 5.56
N VAL A 94 -3.59 -9.31 5.48
CA VAL A 94 -4.38 -9.65 6.67
C VAL A 94 -3.61 -10.59 7.60
N ARG A 95 -2.71 -11.40 7.04
CA ARG A 95 -1.87 -12.35 7.77
C ARG A 95 -0.42 -12.25 7.28
N MET A 96 0.50 -12.24 8.24
CA MET A 96 1.95 -12.36 8.02
C MET A 96 2.41 -13.72 8.54
N GLU A 97 2.36 -14.75 7.69
CA GLU A 97 2.73 -16.11 8.06
C GLU A 97 4.22 -16.18 8.41
N PHE A 98 4.55 -16.85 9.52
CA PHE A 98 5.91 -16.90 10.07
C PHE A 98 6.56 -15.50 10.19
N LYS A 99 5.73 -14.46 10.38
CA LYS A 99 6.15 -13.04 10.46
C LYS A 99 6.92 -12.53 9.24
N THR A 100 6.82 -13.24 8.11
CA THR A 100 7.63 -12.98 6.91
C THR A 100 6.81 -13.10 5.64
N PHE A 101 6.01 -14.14 5.50
CA PHE A 101 5.27 -14.36 4.26
C PHE A 101 3.94 -13.62 4.29
N SER A 102 3.75 -12.72 3.32
CA SER A 102 2.51 -11.96 3.19
C SER A 102 1.39 -12.84 2.65
N CYS A 103 0.26 -12.87 3.35
CA CYS A 103 -0.92 -13.59 2.92
C CYS A 103 -2.06 -12.58 2.71
N TYR A 104 -2.43 -12.39 1.45
CA TYR A 104 -3.51 -11.49 1.04
C TYR A 104 -4.84 -12.24 0.99
N ASP A 105 -5.15 -13.06 2.00
CA ASP A 105 -6.31 -13.98 2.01
C ASP A 105 -7.64 -13.26 1.70
N ASN A 106 -7.77 -11.99 2.11
CA ASN A 106 -8.97 -11.16 1.84
C ASN A 106 -9.11 -10.70 0.39
N PHE A 107 -8.03 -10.74 -0.39
CA PHE A 107 -7.96 -10.31 -1.79
C PHE A 107 -7.72 -11.48 -2.73
N VAL A 108 -7.12 -12.58 -2.30
CA VAL A 108 -6.90 -13.76 -3.14
C VAL A 108 -6.84 -15.00 -2.25
N PRO A 109 -7.51 -16.11 -2.61
CA PRO A 109 -7.32 -17.37 -1.91
C PRO A 109 -5.84 -17.75 -1.95
N CYS A 110 -5.26 -18.11 -0.81
CA CYS A 110 -3.88 -18.54 -0.77
C CYS A 110 -3.63 -19.65 0.25
N ASN A 111 -2.57 -20.42 0.02
CA ASN A 111 -2.16 -21.45 0.96
C ASN A 111 -1.45 -20.84 2.19
N ASN A 112 -0.95 -21.70 3.09
CA ASN A 112 -0.32 -21.24 4.32
C ASN A 112 0.88 -20.30 4.07
N CYS A 113 1.62 -20.45 2.96
CA CYS A 113 2.77 -19.61 2.62
C CYS A 113 2.43 -18.39 1.74
N GLY A 114 1.14 -18.11 1.55
CA GLY A 114 0.67 -17.00 0.71
C GLY A 114 0.81 -17.26 -0.79
N ALA A 115 1.00 -18.50 -1.23
CA ALA A 115 0.95 -18.81 -2.66
C ALA A 115 -0.52 -18.79 -3.13
N PRO A 116 -0.84 -18.05 -4.20
CA PRO A 116 -2.21 -17.78 -4.59
C PRO A 116 -2.83 -18.96 -5.34
N GLU A 117 -4.14 -19.10 -5.20
CA GLU A 117 -5.02 -19.83 -6.09
C GLU A 117 -6.03 -18.82 -6.68
N HIS A 118 -5.71 -18.29 -7.86
CA HIS A 118 -6.55 -17.29 -8.50
C HIS A 118 -7.86 -17.88 -8.98
N THR A 119 -8.96 -17.17 -8.71
CA THR A 119 -10.32 -17.59 -9.07
C THR A 119 -11.02 -16.52 -9.91
N PRO A 120 -12.06 -16.85 -10.70
CA PRO A 120 -12.83 -15.85 -11.43
C PRO A 120 -13.47 -14.79 -10.51
N THR A 121 -13.84 -15.18 -9.29
CA THR A 121 -14.42 -14.29 -8.28
C THR A 121 -13.84 -14.56 -6.90
N HIS A 122 -13.33 -13.51 -6.25
CA HIS A 122 -13.05 -13.49 -4.82
C HIS A 122 -13.52 -12.18 -4.16
N TYR A 123 -14.31 -11.38 -4.89
CA TYR A 123 -14.81 -10.07 -4.46
C TYR A 123 -13.69 -9.07 -4.11
N THR A 124 -12.58 -9.16 -4.82
CA THR A 124 -11.37 -8.34 -4.64
C THR A 124 -11.68 -6.87 -4.90
N LEU A 125 -12.40 -6.58 -5.98
CA LEU A 125 -12.79 -5.22 -6.35
C LEU A 125 -13.80 -4.63 -5.35
N GLN A 126 -14.82 -5.41 -4.95
CA GLN A 126 -15.80 -5.01 -3.94
C GLN A 126 -15.12 -4.76 -2.59
N HIS A 127 -14.17 -5.62 -2.22
CA HIS A 127 -13.41 -5.49 -0.99
C HIS A 127 -12.56 -4.21 -0.99
N LEU A 128 -11.84 -3.94 -2.09
CA LEU A 128 -11.08 -2.69 -2.25
C LEU A 128 -11.98 -1.46 -2.20
N GLU A 129 -13.06 -1.43 -2.97
CA GLU A 129 -14.05 -0.34 -2.99
C GLU A 129 -14.54 -0.03 -1.57
N ARG A 130 -14.93 -1.08 -0.82
CA ARG A 130 -15.43 -0.92 0.55
C ARG A 130 -14.36 -0.44 1.52
N LEU A 131 -13.13 -0.92 1.40
CA LEU A 131 -11.99 -0.43 2.19
C LEU A 131 -11.76 1.06 1.98
N LEU A 132 -11.79 1.54 0.74
CA LEU A 132 -11.59 2.96 0.41
C LEU A 132 -12.71 3.85 0.96
N GLN A 133 -13.96 3.40 0.87
CA GLN A 133 -15.11 4.08 1.47
C GLN A 133 -14.96 4.20 3.01
N CYS A 134 -14.65 3.08 3.67
CA CYS A 134 -14.52 3.03 5.12
C CYS A 134 -13.29 3.81 5.61
N ALA A 135 -12.16 3.75 4.90
CA ALA A 135 -10.98 4.56 5.20
C ALA A 135 -11.30 6.05 5.09
N SER A 136 -11.96 6.47 4.01
CA SER A 136 -12.38 7.87 3.81
C SER A 136 -13.31 8.35 4.92
N ALA A 137 -14.28 7.54 5.33
CA ALA A 137 -15.17 7.86 6.44
C ALA A 137 -14.42 8.01 7.77
N ARG A 138 -13.47 7.10 8.07
CA ARG A 138 -12.66 7.18 9.30
C ARG A 138 -11.76 8.41 9.32
N LEU A 139 -11.06 8.71 8.22
CA LEU A 139 -10.18 9.87 8.11
C LEU A 139 -10.96 11.19 8.28
N ARG A 140 -12.17 11.29 7.73
CA ARG A 140 -13.05 12.45 7.95
C ARG A 140 -13.46 12.64 9.40
N ASN A 141 -13.68 11.55 10.12
CA ASN A 141 -14.17 11.59 11.51
C ASN A 141 -13.06 11.65 12.56
N MET A 142 -11.79 11.46 12.18
CA MET A 142 -10.65 11.62 13.09
C MET A 142 -10.45 13.08 13.49
N SER A 143 -10.16 13.29 14.78
CA SER A 143 -9.75 14.60 15.29
C SER A 143 -8.32 14.95 14.83
N VAL A 144 -8.01 16.24 14.76
CA VAL A 144 -6.68 16.73 14.36
C VAL A 144 -5.55 16.16 15.22
N SER A 145 -5.79 15.89 16.51
CA SER A 145 -4.80 15.26 17.39
C SER A 145 -4.52 13.80 17.04
N GLN A 146 -5.50 13.06 16.53
CA GLN A 146 -5.35 11.67 16.10
C GLN A 146 -4.69 11.52 14.72
N LEU A 147 -4.73 12.58 13.91
CA LEU A 147 -4.09 12.64 12.59
C LEU A 147 -2.59 12.96 12.66
N ARG A 148 -2.10 13.42 13.82
CA ARG A 148 -0.66 13.58 14.02
C ARG A 148 -0.02 12.20 14.03
N PRO A 149 1.13 12.02 13.36
CA PRO A 149 1.86 10.76 13.41
C PRO A 149 2.08 10.41 14.89
N GLN A 150 1.65 9.23 15.30
CA GLN A 150 1.94 8.76 16.65
C GLN A 150 3.45 8.62 16.74
N ALA A 151 4.10 9.55 17.45
CA ALA A 151 5.46 9.34 17.90
C ALA A 151 5.47 8.01 18.65
N HIS A 152 6.33 7.09 18.23
CA HIS A 152 6.46 5.75 18.80
C HIS A 152 6.41 5.84 20.33
N LYS A 153 5.27 5.47 20.93
CA LYS A 153 5.24 5.18 22.35
C LYS A 153 5.87 3.81 22.47
N ASP A 154 7.08 3.75 23.00
CA ASP A 154 7.67 2.52 23.49
C ASP A 154 6.65 1.84 24.40
N ILE A 155 6.02 0.78 23.90
CA ILE A 155 5.17 -0.06 24.72
C ILE A 155 6.13 -0.83 25.62
N SER A 156 6.28 -0.34 26.86
CA SER A 156 6.84 -1.12 27.95
C SER A 156 6.11 -2.46 28.03
N LYS A 157 6.87 -3.55 27.98
CA LYS A 157 6.43 -4.95 28.03
C LYS A 157 5.33 -5.18 29.08
N PRO A 158 4.32 -6.03 28.81
CA PRO A 158 3.44 -6.51 29.85
C PRO A 158 4.21 -7.42 30.80
N ALA A 159 4.03 -7.17 32.10
CA ALA A 159 4.51 -8.01 33.18
C ALA A 159 3.91 -9.41 33.08
N THR A 160 4.76 -10.40 33.31
CA THR A 160 4.42 -11.82 33.40
C THR A 160 3.53 -12.09 34.61
N ASP A 161 2.39 -12.73 34.38
CA ASP A 161 1.56 -13.31 35.43
C ASP A 161 2.26 -14.50 36.10
N SER A 162 2.31 -14.47 37.43
CA SER A 162 2.42 -15.68 38.25
C SER A 162 1.47 -15.57 39.45
N ALA A 163 0.37 -16.32 39.35
CA ALA A 163 -0.45 -16.96 40.37
C ALA A 163 -0.42 -16.44 41.83
N SER A 164 -1.60 -16.12 42.38
CA SER A 164 -2.41 -17.06 43.20
C SER A 164 -3.40 -16.36 44.14
N SER A 165 -4.65 -16.86 44.12
CA SER A 165 -5.64 -17.07 45.20
C SER A 165 -6.04 -15.99 46.22
N ASN A 166 -7.38 -15.83 46.30
CA ASN A 166 -8.26 -15.59 47.46
C ASN A 166 -8.11 -14.26 48.23
N ASP A 167 -9.17 -13.46 48.35
CA ASP A 167 -10.18 -13.57 49.44
C ASP A 167 -11.14 -12.35 49.42
N VAL A 168 -12.21 -12.50 50.19
CA VAL A 168 -13.52 -11.85 50.27
C VAL A 168 -13.51 -10.45 50.91
N GLY A 169 -14.52 -9.60 50.64
CA GLY A 169 -15.00 -8.64 51.66
C GLY A 169 -15.41 -7.22 51.23
N SER A 170 -16.72 -7.06 51.07
CA SER A 170 -17.61 -5.93 51.36
C SER A 170 -17.13 -4.55 51.89
N THR A 171 -17.92 -3.54 51.49
CA THR A 171 -18.44 -2.35 52.22
C THR A 171 -17.66 -1.02 52.30
N SER A 172 -18.24 -0.04 51.59
CA SER A 172 -18.65 1.32 51.97
C SER A 172 -17.67 2.43 52.39
N SER A 173 -17.98 3.59 51.80
CA SER A 173 -17.99 4.97 52.32
C SER A 173 -16.70 5.82 52.34
N SER A 174 -16.79 6.92 51.56
CA SER A 174 -16.48 8.32 51.91
C SER A 174 -15.05 8.65 52.36
N VAL A 175 -14.38 9.53 51.60
CA VAL A 175 -13.94 10.89 52.03
C VAL A 175 -13.25 11.58 50.84
N CYS A 176 -13.71 12.78 50.48
CA CYS A 176 -12.93 13.75 49.68
C CYS A 176 -12.06 14.60 50.61
N PRO A 177 -10.92 15.11 50.12
CA PRO A 177 -10.70 16.55 50.27
C PRO A 177 -10.28 17.25 48.98
N ASN A 178 -10.80 18.48 48.84
CA ASN A 178 -10.38 19.52 47.90
C ASN A 178 -8.91 19.93 48.11
N GLU A 179 -8.23 20.34 47.03
CA GLU A 179 -7.61 21.69 46.96
C GLU A 179 -7.09 22.04 45.55
N GLY A 180 -7.70 23.10 44.98
CA GLY A 180 -7.02 24.28 44.42
C GLY A 180 -5.97 24.14 43.31
N GLY A 181 -6.38 24.37 42.06
CA GLY A 181 -5.47 24.66 40.95
C GLY A 181 -6.19 24.90 39.64
N THR A 182 -6.88 26.04 39.49
CA THR A 182 -7.47 26.46 38.21
C THR A 182 -6.37 26.86 37.24
N LEU A 183 -5.91 25.91 36.42
CA LEU A 183 -5.23 26.20 35.17
C LEU A 183 -6.31 26.42 34.11
N GLU A 184 -6.59 27.69 33.78
CA GLU A 184 -7.38 28.00 32.60
C GLU A 184 -6.69 27.41 31.35
N PRO A 185 -7.42 26.70 30.47
CA PRO A 185 -6.86 26.28 29.21
C PRO A 185 -6.66 27.52 28.34
N LYS A 186 -5.39 27.88 28.09
CA LYS A 186 -5.01 28.90 27.09
C LYS A 186 -5.65 28.53 25.75
N LEU A 187 -6.63 29.33 25.30
CA LEU A 187 -7.17 29.24 23.95
C LEU A 187 -6.01 29.35 22.94
N PRO A 188 -5.95 28.49 21.90
CA PRO A 188 -4.93 28.63 20.88
C PRO A 188 -5.07 29.98 20.17
N SER A 189 -3.95 30.68 19.95
CA SER A 189 -3.92 31.91 19.16
C SER A 189 -4.43 31.66 17.73
N ASP A 190 -5.22 32.58 17.17
CA ASP A 190 -5.86 32.46 15.84
C ASP A 190 -4.89 32.05 14.71
N GLN A 191 -3.67 32.57 14.71
CA GLN A 191 -2.63 32.23 13.72
C GLN A 191 -2.15 30.76 13.77
N LYS A 192 -2.30 30.07 14.91
CA LYS A 192 -1.94 28.66 15.06
C LYS A 192 -3.06 27.76 14.56
N LEU A 193 -4.32 28.16 14.78
CA LEU A 193 -5.50 27.49 14.25
C LEU A 193 -5.54 27.55 12.72
N GLU A 194 -5.29 28.71 12.11
CA GLU A 194 -5.21 28.86 10.66
C GLU A 194 -4.09 28.01 10.04
N LYS A 195 -2.89 28.01 10.64
CA LYS A 195 -1.77 27.16 10.19
C LYS A 195 -2.04 25.66 10.36
N ASP A 196 -2.76 25.26 11.40
CA ASP A 196 -3.14 23.85 11.61
C ASP A 196 -4.27 23.42 10.66
N GLN A 197 -5.15 24.33 10.24
CA GLN A 197 -6.19 24.10 9.23
C GLN A 197 -5.61 24.00 7.81
N GLU A 198 -4.71 24.92 7.44
CA GLU A 198 -4.01 24.89 6.14
C GLU A 198 -3.23 23.58 5.94
N LYS A 199 -2.80 22.98 7.04
CA LYS A 199 -2.03 21.73 7.11
C LYS A 199 -2.83 20.44 6.89
N ILE A 200 -4.15 20.48 6.90
CA ILE A 200 -5.03 19.30 6.76
C ILE A 200 -6.11 19.54 5.70
N TRP A 201 -5.78 20.37 4.70
CA TRP A 201 -6.66 20.70 3.58
C TRP A 201 -7.21 19.46 2.86
N TRP A 202 -6.44 18.37 2.83
CA TRP A 202 -6.79 17.11 2.18
C TRP A 202 -7.92 16.34 2.87
N LYS A 203 -8.26 16.69 4.13
CA LYS A 203 -9.26 15.97 4.92
C LYS A 203 -10.68 16.37 4.56
N GLU A 204 -10.89 17.64 4.21
CA GLU A 204 -12.21 18.11 3.81
C GLU A 204 -12.54 17.52 2.43
N GLY A 205 -13.60 16.70 2.37
CA GLY A 205 -14.04 16.08 1.11
C GLY A 205 -13.30 14.81 0.68
N ILE A 206 -12.36 14.26 1.47
CA ILE A 206 -11.65 13.02 1.11
C ILE A 206 -12.62 11.88 0.75
N GLN A 207 -12.47 11.37 -0.48
CA GLN A 207 -13.30 10.33 -1.10
C GLN A 207 -12.41 9.39 -1.93
N LEU A 208 -11.65 8.53 -1.25
CA LEU A 208 -10.71 7.61 -1.89
C LEU A 208 -11.41 6.64 -2.86
N ASP A 209 -12.68 6.32 -2.61
CA ASP A 209 -13.54 5.49 -3.46
C ASP A 209 -14.01 6.20 -4.74
N ARG A 210 -13.76 7.51 -4.88
CA ARG A 210 -14.06 8.28 -6.10
C ARG A 210 -12.82 8.76 -6.84
N ALA A 211 -11.66 8.68 -6.22
CA ALA A 211 -10.37 9.05 -6.82
C ALA A 211 -10.02 8.14 -8.01
N HIS A 212 -9.21 8.67 -8.92
CA HIS A 212 -8.50 7.84 -9.90
C HIS A 212 -7.50 6.93 -9.18
N LEU A 213 -7.42 5.67 -9.62
CA LEU A 213 -6.65 4.64 -8.92
C LEU A 213 -5.40 4.27 -9.71
N ILE A 214 -4.29 4.25 -8.97
CA ILE A 214 -3.01 3.68 -9.39
C ILE A 214 -2.77 2.47 -8.50
N LEU A 215 -2.74 1.27 -9.07
CA LEU A 215 -2.53 0.04 -8.29
C LEU A 215 -1.07 -0.40 -8.41
N ILE A 216 -0.42 -0.66 -7.28
CA ILE A 216 0.98 -1.09 -7.23
C ILE A 216 1.06 -2.37 -6.41
N GLY A 217 1.53 -3.45 -7.03
CA GLY A 217 1.91 -4.68 -6.35
C GLY A 217 3.42 -4.81 -6.35
N PHE A 218 4.01 -5.08 -5.19
CA PHE A 218 5.43 -5.40 -5.08
C PHE A 218 5.63 -6.84 -4.60
N SER A 219 6.54 -7.58 -5.25
CA SER A 219 6.85 -8.98 -4.92
C SER A 219 5.59 -9.85 -4.81
N LYS A 220 5.21 -10.23 -3.59
CA LYS A 220 4.00 -11.03 -3.32
C LYS A 220 2.73 -10.21 -3.50
N GLY A 221 2.74 -8.89 -3.29
CA GLY A 221 1.59 -8.02 -3.55
C GLY A 221 1.08 -8.08 -5.00
N CYS A 222 1.94 -8.45 -5.96
CA CYS A 222 1.53 -8.69 -7.35
C CYS A 222 0.44 -9.78 -7.50
N VAL A 223 0.30 -10.69 -6.53
CA VAL A 223 -0.77 -11.71 -6.59
C VAL A 223 -2.16 -11.11 -6.51
N VAL A 224 -2.30 -9.94 -5.86
CA VAL A 224 -3.56 -9.18 -5.80
C VAL A 224 -3.88 -8.58 -7.16
N LEU A 225 -2.89 -7.99 -7.84
CA LEU A 225 -3.09 -7.45 -9.20
C LEU A 225 -3.49 -8.55 -10.19
N ASN A 226 -2.86 -9.72 -10.06
CA ASN A 226 -3.23 -10.89 -10.85
C ASN A 226 -4.69 -11.30 -10.60
N GLN A 227 -5.15 -11.34 -9.33
CA GLN A 227 -6.54 -11.64 -9.00
C GLN A 227 -7.53 -10.60 -9.58
N ILE A 228 -7.17 -9.32 -9.54
CA ILE A 228 -7.98 -8.25 -10.16
C ILE A 228 -8.18 -8.50 -11.66
N ILE A 229 -7.17 -9.00 -12.39
CA ILE A 229 -7.32 -9.35 -13.81
C ILE A 229 -8.32 -10.49 -14.02
N TYR A 230 -8.35 -11.51 -13.14
CA TYR A 230 -9.36 -12.56 -13.22
C TYR A 230 -10.77 -11.99 -13.03
N GLU A 231 -10.95 -11.08 -12.07
CA GLU A 231 -12.24 -10.43 -11.83
C GLU A 231 -12.64 -9.48 -12.96
N PHE A 232 -11.69 -8.76 -13.58
CA PHE A 232 -11.96 -7.99 -14.80
C PHE A 232 -12.52 -8.89 -15.90
N HIS A 233 -11.90 -10.05 -16.12
CA HIS A 233 -12.38 -10.99 -17.11
C HIS A 233 -13.78 -11.49 -16.75
N TYR A 234 -14.01 -11.94 -15.52
CA TYR A 234 -15.32 -12.37 -15.05
C TYR A 234 -16.40 -11.31 -15.30
N LEU A 235 -16.18 -10.07 -14.84
CA LEU A 235 -17.13 -8.97 -14.98
C LEU A 235 -17.39 -8.59 -16.45
N LYS A 236 -16.35 -8.60 -17.29
CA LYS A 236 -16.46 -8.12 -18.67
C LYS A 236 -16.88 -9.19 -19.67
N THR A 237 -16.80 -10.47 -19.32
CA THR A 237 -17.10 -11.57 -20.27
C THR A 237 -18.12 -12.57 -19.75
N LEU A 238 -18.14 -12.86 -18.44
CA LEU A 238 -19.04 -13.86 -17.86
C LEU A 238 -20.31 -13.23 -17.27
N THR A 239 -20.22 -12.00 -16.76
CA THR A 239 -21.36 -11.24 -16.23
C THR A 239 -21.42 -9.81 -16.79
N PRO A 240 -21.49 -9.62 -18.12
CA PRO A 240 -21.42 -8.29 -18.74
C PRO A 240 -22.56 -7.34 -18.34
N ASP A 241 -23.69 -7.88 -17.89
CA ASP A 241 -24.84 -7.10 -17.42
C ASP A 241 -24.71 -6.67 -15.94
N ASP A 242 -23.71 -7.17 -15.21
CA ASP A 242 -23.38 -6.73 -13.85
C ASP A 242 -22.52 -5.47 -13.90
N ASP A 243 -23.15 -4.32 -13.67
CA ASP A 243 -22.49 -3.02 -13.68
C ASP A 243 -21.98 -2.58 -12.30
N THR A 244 -22.14 -3.41 -11.25
CA THR A 244 -21.91 -2.99 -9.86
C THR A 244 -20.51 -2.45 -9.64
N MET A 245 -19.49 -3.08 -10.23
CA MET A 245 -18.09 -2.66 -10.14
C MET A 245 -17.58 -1.84 -11.33
N SER A 246 -18.47 -1.48 -12.28
CA SER A 246 -18.08 -0.73 -13.49
C SER A 246 -17.35 0.57 -13.17
N LYS A 247 -17.85 1.32 -12.18
CA LYS A 247 -17.25 2.58 -11.70
C LYS A 247 -15.86 2.35 -11.14
N THR A 248 -15.69 1.36 -10.25
CA THR A 248 -14.39 0.99 -9.67
C THR A 248 -13.39 0.64 -10.76
N VAL A 249 -13.77 -0.21 -11.71
CA VAL A 249 -12.91 -0.60 -12.85
C VAL A 249 -12.52 0.61 -13.69
N SER A 250 -13.47 1.50 -14.00
CA SER A 250 -13.21 2.70 -14.83
C SER A 250 -12.26 3.73 -14.20
N ARG A 251 -12.08 3.68 -12.86
CA ARG A 251 -11.18 4.60 -12.15
C ARG A 251 -9.74 4.13 -12.15
N ILE A 252 -9.48 2.84 -12.40
CA ILE A 252 -8.12 2.28 -12.44
C ILE A 252 -7.46 2.77 -13.74
N ARG A 253 -6.47 3.65 -13.61
CA ARG A 253 -5.72 4.22 -14.75
C ARG A 253 -4.41 3.47 -14.99
N ASP A 254 -3.74 3.06 -13.92
CA ASP A 254 -2.41 2.46 -13.97
C ASP A 254 -2.29 1.24 -13.06
N MET A 255 -1.54 0.23 -13.52
CA MET A 255 -1.18 -0.95 -12.75
C MET A 255 0.32 -1.23 -12.86
N TYR A 256 1.00 -1.28 -11.71
CA TYR A 256 2.45 -1.51 -11.59
C TYR A 256 2.73 -2.87 -10.95
N TRP A 257 3.41 -3.75 -11.69
CA TRP A 257 4.04 -4.95 -11.15
C TRP A 257 5.50 -4.66 -10.84
N LEU A 258 5.80 -4.45 -9.56
CA LEU A 258 7.15 -4.20 -9.06
C LEU A 258 7.79 -5.51 -8.59
N ASP A 259 8.62 -6.07 -9.45
CA ASP A 259 9.46 -7.25 -9.21
C ASP A 259 8.67 -8.44 -8.64
N GLY A 260 7.59 -8.81 -9.35
CA GLY A 260 6.63 -9.83 -8.94
C GLY A 260 7.24 -11.21 -8.74
N GLY A 261 6.89 -11.86 -7.63
CA GLY A 261 7.43 -13.17 -7.27
C GLY A 261 6.75 -13.80 -6.05
N HIS A 262 6.59 -15.12 -6.08
CA HIS A 262 6.14 -15.93 -4.94
C HIS A 262 6.64 -17.39 -5.04
N SER A 263 6.40 -18.19 -4.00
CA SER A 263 6.87 -19.58 -3.86
C SER A 263 5.94 -20.65 -4.47
N GLY A 264 4.93 -20.26 -5.25
CA GLY A 264 3.84 -21.13 -5.70
C GLY A 264 4.14 -22.00 -6.94
N GLY A 265 5.33 -21.92 -7.51
CA GLY A 265 5.78 -22.77 -8.62
C GLY A 265 5.20 -22.43 -10.01
N LYS A 266 4.18 -21.58 -10.09
CA LYS A 266 3.49 -21.16 -11.32
C LYS A 266 2.62 -19.93 -11.07
N ASN A 267 2.09 -19.34 -12.14
CA ASN A 267 1.12 -18.24 -12.11
C ASN A 267 1.63 -17.00 -11.35
N THR A 268 2.94 -16.79 -11.37
CA THR A 268 3.55 -15.55 -10.88
C THR A 268 3.18 -14.38 -11.79
N TRP A 269 3.11 -14.64 -13.10
CA TRP A 269 2.58 -13.70 -14.09
C TRP A 269 1.46 -14.35 -14.89
N ILE A 270 0.45 -13.56 -15.29
CA ILE A 270 -0.68 -14.06 -16.07
C ILE A 270 -0.20 -14.42 -17.49
N THR A 271 -0.44 -15.65 -17.92
CA THR A 271 -0.09 -16.10 -19.28
C THR A 271 -1.32 -16.46 -20.12
N SER A 272 -2.52 -16.38 -19.54
CA SER A 272 -3.77 -16.64 -20.24
C SER A 272 -4.11 -15.51 -21.23
N ARG A 273 -4.30 -15.87 -22.50
CA ARG A 273 -4.65 -14.93 -23.56
C ARG A 273 -5.98 -14.22 -23.31
N SER A 274 -7.02 -14.93 -22.89
CA SER A 274 -8.35 -14.35 -22.69
C SER A 274 -8.37 -13.29 -21.58
N LEU A 275 -7.60 -13.53 -20.51
CA LEU A 275 -7.44 -12.58 -19.40
C LEU A 275 -6.74 -11.29 -19.88
N LEU A 276 -5.63 -11.44 -20.61
CA LEU A 276 -4.84 -10.31 -21.10
C LEU A 276 -5.54 -9.54 -22.22
N GLU A 277 -6.37 -10.21 -23.04
CA GLU A 277 -7.27 -9.53 -23.99
C GLU A 277 -8.29 -8.66 -23.27
N THR A 278 -8.87 -9.14 -22.16
CA THR A 278 -9.76 -8.29 -21.35
C THR A 278 -9.02 -7.10 -20.76
N LEU A 279 -7.84 -7.33 -20.14
CA LEU A 279 -7.04 -6.24 -19.59
C LEU A 279 -6.71 -5.17 -20.64
N THR A 280 -6.33 -5.60 -21.85
CA THR A 280 -6.02 -4.71 -22.98
C THR A 280 -7.20 -3.82 -23.35
N ARG A 281 -8.43 -4.38 -23.40
CA ARG A 281 -9.64 -3.60 -23.73
C ARG A 281 -9.99 -2.53 -22.69
N LEU A 282 -9.53 -2.68 -21.45
CA LEU A 282 -9.75 -1.69 -20.40
C LEU A 282 -8.88 -0.43 -20.56
N SER A 283 -7.88 -0.44 -21.45
CA SER A 283 -6.99 0.69 -21.71
C SER A 283 -6.28 1.22 -20.45
N ILE A 284 -5.96 0.32 -19.52
CA ILE A 284 -5.17 0.59 -18.31
C ILE A 284 -3.69 0.61 -18.70
N ASN A 285 -2.92 1.61 -18.25
CA ASN A 285 -1.47 1.65 -18.42
C ASN A 285 -0.80 0.56 -17.57
N ILE A 286 0.05 -0.24 -18.18
CA ILE A 286 0.68 -1.42 -17.57
C ILE A 286 2.17 -1.16 -17.41
N HIS A 287 2.64 -1.20 -16.18
CA HIS A 287 4.03 -0.91 -15.85
C HIS A 287 4.69 -2.13 -15.23
N VAL A 288 5.71 -2.68 -15.89
CA VAL A 288 6.43 -3.88 -15.44
C VAL A 288 7.85 -3.51 -15.05
N HIS A 289 8.19 -3.64 -13.78
CA HIS A 289 9.54 -3.44 -13.28
C HIS A 289 10.07 -4.78 -12.77
N VAL A 290 11.25 -5.20 -13.21
CA VAL A 290 11.86 -6.46 -12.75
C VAL A 290 13.33 -6.27 -12.41
N THR A 291 13.83 -7.11 -11.51
CA THR A 291 15.25 -7.18 -11.13
C THR A 291 15.80 -8.59 -11.33
N PRO A 292 17.13 -8.78 -11.41
CA PRO A 292 17.74 -10.11 -11.47
C PRO A 292 17.29 -11.04 -10.33
N TYR A 293 16.90 -10.50 -9.17
CA TYR A 293 16.48 -11.32 -8.04
C TYR A 293 15.28 -12.22 -8.35
N GLN A 294 14.35 -11.77 -9.19
CA GLN A 294 13.20 -12.57 -9.60
C GLN A 294 13.45 -13.29 -10.93
N VAL A 295 13.85 -12.54 -11.97
CA VAL A 295 13.90 -13.09 -13.33
C VAL A 295 15.19 -13.86 -13.65
N ASN A 296 16.24 -13.76 -12.83
CA ASN A 296 17.45 -14.57 -12.98
C ASN A 296 17.60 -15.61 -11.85
N ASP A 297 16.52 -15.92 -11.13
CA ASP A 297 16.55 -16.97 -10.11
C ASP A 297 16.44 -18.36 -10.76
N ASP A 298 17.56 -19.06 -10.86
CA ASP A 298 17.65 -20.43 -11.40
C ASP A 298 16.81 -21.46 -10.64
N ARG A 299 16.44 -21.18 -9.38
CA ARG A 299 15.56 -22.05 -8.58
C ARG A 299 14.08 -21.81 -8.90
N ARG A 300 13.75 -20.67 -9.51
CA ARG A 300 12.39 -20.25 -9.86
C ARG A 300 12.29 -19.83 -11.34
N PRO A 301 12.72 -20.68 -12.29
CA PRO A 301 12.87 -20.30 -13.69
C PRO A 301 11.54 -19.95 -14.38
N TRP A 302 10.41 -20.41 -13.83
CA TRP A 302 9.08 -20.08 -14.35
C TRP A 302 8.80 -18.57 -14.28
N ILE A 303 9.36 -17.84 -13.30
CA ILE A 303 9.10 -16.40 -13.13
C ILE A 303 9.52 -15.63 -14.38
N ARG A 304 10.75 -15.86 -14.88
CA ARG A 304 11.23 -15.25 -16.13
C ARG A 304 10.40 -15.67 -17.33
N LYS A 305 10.06 -16.96 -17.42
CA LYS A 305 9.30 -17.51 -18.55
C LYS A 305 7.90 -16.89 -18.62
N GLU A 306 7.20 -16.82 -17.49
CA GLU A 306 5.85 -16.28 -17.39
C GLU A 306 5.86 -14.76 -17.57
N GLU A 307 6.80 -14.04 -16.96
CA GLU A 307 6.97 -12.59 -17.13
C GLU A 307 7.19 -12.22 -18.59
N LYS A 308 8.11 -12.92 -19.28
CA LYS A 308 8.35 -12.71 -20.71
C LYS A 308 7.08 -12.96 -21.52
N ALA A 309 6.35 -14.04 -21.22
CA ALA A 309 5.10 -14.37 -21.92
C ALA A 309 4.00 -13.32 -21.67
N PHE A 310 3.87 -12.81 -20.45
CA PHE A 310 2.95 -11.73 -20.08
C PHE A 310 3.23 -10.47 -20.90
N CYS A 311 4.48 -10.00 -20.89
CA CYS A 311 4.90 -8.81 -21.64
C CYS A 311 4.75 -8.99 -23.15
N ASP A 312 5.19 -10.12 -23.71
CA ASP A 312 5.13 -10.38 -25.15
C ASP A 312 3.69 -10.51 -25.66
N LEU A 313 2.79 -11.06 -24.84
CA LEU A 313 1.38 -11.16 -25.22
C LEU A 313 0.70 -9.80 -25.17
N LEU A 314 0.90 -9.01 -24.11
CA LEU A 314 0.33 -7.67 -24.00
C LEU A 314 0.79 -6.73 -25.12
N ARG A 315 2.08 -6.77 -25.49
CA ARG A 315 2.59 -6.03 -26.65
C ARG A 315 1.91 -6.45 -27.96
N ARG A 316 1.75 -7.76 -28.19
CA ARG A 316 1.07 -8.28 -29.39
C ARG A 316 -0.41 -7.92 -29.45
N LEU A 317 -1.05 -7.72 -28.30
CA LEU A 317 -2.43 -7.26 -28.18
C LEU A 317 -2.54 -5.72 -28.30
N ASN A 318 -1.42 -5.00 -28.43
CA ASN A 318 -1.33 -3.54 -28.43
C ASN A 318 -1.80 -2.89 -27.12
N ALA A 319 -1.57 -3.55 -25.99
CA ALA A 319 -1.77 -2.93 -24.68
C ALA A 319 -0.73 -1.83 -24.43
N PRO A 320 -1.08 -0.75 -23.70
CA PRO A 320 -0.13 0.29 -23.29
C PRO A 320 0.77 -0.26 -22.17
N ILE A 321 1.82 -0.98 -22.55
CA ILE A 321 2.76 -1.63 -21.62
C ILE A 321 4.17 -1.06 -21.71
N GLU A 322 4.71 -0.63 -20.57
CA GLU A 322 6.12 -0.34 -20.36
C GLU A 322 6.79 -1.46 -19.56
N ARG A 323 8.02 -1.82 -19.92
CA ARG A 323 8.82 -2.81 -19.18
C ARG A 323 10.22 -2.28 -18.92
N THR A 324 10.59 -2.14 -17.65
CA THR A 324 11.94 -1.75 -17.23
C THR A 324 12.64 -2.88 -16.48
N TYR A 325 13.87 -3.20 -16.91
CA TYR A 325 14.76 -4.15 -16.23
C TYR A 325 15.82 -3.38 -15.42
N HIS A 326 15.75 -3.47 -14.09
CA HIS A 326 16.63 -2.73 -13.19
C HIS A 326 17.83 -3.58 -12.79
N PHE A 327 18.97 -2.92 -12.55
CA PHE A 327 20.14 -3.52 -11.91
C PHE A 327 20.72 -4.75 -12.65
N GLU A 328 20.63 -4.80 -13.98
CA GLU A 328 21.05 -5.94 -14.82
C GLU A 328 22.47 -6.46 -14.50
N ASN A 329 23.40 -5.56 -14.19
CA ASN A 329 24.80 -5.88 -13.88
C ASN A 329 25.09 -6.09 -12.38
N GLN A 330 24.06 -6.17 -11.53
CA GLN A 330 24.22 -6.38 -10.08
C GLN A 330 23.86 -7.80 -9.68
N LEU A 331 24.43 -8.26 -8.57
CA LEU A 331 24.11 -9.57 -8.02
C LEU A 331 22.63 -9.65 -7.61
N PRO A 332 21.93 -10.76 -7.91
CA PRO A 332 20.54 -10.96 -7.51
C PRO A 332 20.46 -11.12 -5.98
N THR A 333 20.07 -10.06 -5.30
CA THR A 333 19.94 -10.04 -3.84
C THR A 333 18.57 -9.55 -3.41
N LEU A 334 18.18 -9.92 -2.18
CA LEU A 334 16.96 -9.39 -1.59
C LEU A 334 17.04 -7.86 -1.41
N LEU A 335 18.25 -7.29 -1.29
CA LEU A 335 18.43 -5.85 -1.29
C LEU A 335 18.06 -5.22 -2.64
N THR A 336 18.60 -5.71 -3.76
CA THR A 336 18.29 -5.20 -5.10
C THR A 336 16.81 -5.34 -5.44
N HIS A 337 16.17 -6.40 -4.94
CA HIS A 337 14.72 -6.60 -5.02
C HIS A 337 13.96 -5.44 -4.38
N PHE A 338 14.30 -5.05 -3.16
CA PHE A 338 13.67 -3.89 -2.51
C PHE A 338 14.07 -2.55 -3.11
N GLU A 339 15.30 -2.39 -3.62
CA GLU A 339 15.78 -1.12 -4.19
C GLU A 339 14.96 -0.67 -5.40
N VAL A 340 14.15 -1.54 -6.03
CA VAL A 340 13.19 -1.16 -7.08
C VAL A 340 12.30 0.02 -6.66
N HIS A 341 11.91 0.11 -5.38
CA HIS A 341 11.10 1.21 -4.84
C HIS A 341 11.76 2.59 -5.01
N ASN A 342 13.09 2.65 -4.97
CA ASN A 342 13.82 3.90 -5.09
C ASN A 342 13.95 4.35 -6.55
N VAL A 343 13.93 3.42 -7.50
CA VAL A 343 14.28 3.69 -8.91
C VAL A 343 13.09 3.71 -9.85
N PHE A 344 11.99 3.01 -9.56
CA PHE A 344 10.80 3.09 -10.44
C PHE A 344 10.29 4.54 -10.50
N ARG A 345 9.69 4.94 -11.62
CA ARG A 345 9.14 6.29 -11.80
C ARG A 345 7.74 6.16 -12.37
N PRO A 346 6.76 6.95 -11.91
CA PRO A 346 5.52 7.09 -12.64
C PRO A 346 5.78 7.86 -13.94
N GLU A 347 5.21 7.40 -15.03
CA GLU A 347 5.25 8.15 -16.29
C GLU A 347 4.51 9.50 -16.12
N GLY A 348 5.06 10.57 -16.70
CA GLY A 348 4.44 11.91 -16.72
C GLY A 348 4.88 12.90 -15.64
N GLY A 349 5.79 12.53 -14.72
CA GLY A 349 6.45 13.48 -13.82
C GLY A 349 7.61 14.18 -14.51
N CYS A 350 7.57 15.51 -14.64
CA CYS A 350 8.58 16.37 -15.26
C CYS A 350 10.02 15.83 -15.12
N GLU A 351 10.57 15.32 -16.21
CA GLU A 351 11.98 14.96 -16.31
C GLU A 351 12.83 16.26 -16.37
N ASN A 352 13.58 16.54 -15.31
CA ASN A 352 14.84 17.25 -15.49
C ASN A 352 15.85 16.25 -16.05
N ASN A 353 15.81 16.08 -17.37
CA ASN A 353 16.87 15.39 -18.11
C ASN A 353 18.15 16.20 -18.03
N THR A 354 19.01 15.91 -17.06
CA THR A 354 20.45 16.12 -17.24
C THR A 354 21.03 14.87 -17.86
N SER A 355 20.86 14.74 -19.17
CA SER A 355 21.70 13.86 -19.97
C SER A 355 23.13 14.42 -19.94
N SER A 356 24.00 13.73 -19.21
CA SER A 356 25.45 13.88 -19.41
C SER A 356 25.79 13.15 -20.69
N SER A 357 26.10 13.92 -21.73
CA SER A 357 26.73 13.39 -22.94
C SER A 357 28.13 12.90 -22.57
N PRO A 358 28.59 11.73 -23.05
CA PRO A 358 29.98 11.34 -22.88
C PRO A 358 30.89 12.27 -23.69
N PRO A 359 32.13 12.54 -23.23
CA PRO A 359 33.08 13.33 -23.99
C PRO A 359 33.48 12.55 -25.25
N GLU A 360 33.37 13.21 -26.40
CA GLU A 360 34.01 12.75 -27.62
C GLU A 360 35.54 12.78 -27.42
N THR A 361 36.18 11.65 -27.72
CA THR A 361 37.60 11.56 -28.03
C THR A 361 37.77 10.74 -29.28
#